data_AF-A0A350C587-F1
#
_entry.id   AF-A0A350C587-F1
#
_cell.length_a   1.000
_cell.length_b   1.000
_cell.length_c   1.000
_cell.angle_alpha   90.00
_cell.angle_beta   90.00
_cell.angle_gamma   90.00
#
_symmetry.space_group_name_H-M   'P 1'
#
loop_
_entity.id
_entity.type
_entity.pdbx_description
1 polymer ?
#
loop_
_entity_poly.entity_id
_entity_poly.type
_entity_poly.pdbx_seq_one_letter_code
_entity_poly.pdbx_strand_id
1 'polypeptide(L)'
;MKKISQLGLALFFATLSTVWIGCGDDVSDPSADNDQFDRSVMLEHWVDGFIIPGYKSYLEAIDSLDAKAKKFVADPDISRLNDLRNIFGFAYNAWQEVSMFEIGRAEELALRKHTNIYPTNREEILSNIISETYNLTLPSTFDQQGFPAIEFLIYAVSETD
;
A
#
# COMPACT_ATOMS: atom_id res chain seq x y z
N MET A 1 -25.83 28.28 22.91
CA MET A 1 -26.61 27.43 21.97
C MET A 1 -26.61 28.14 20.62
N LYS A 2 -25.79 27.68 19.66
CA LYS A 2 -25.63 28.35 18.36
C LYS A 2 -26.89 28.09 17.51
N LYS A 3 -27.54 29.16 17.03
CA LYS A 3 -28.69 29.08 16.12
C LYS A 3 -28.22 28.45 14.81
N ILE A 4 -28.57 27.19 14.60
CA ILE A 4 -28.38 26.51 13.32
C ILE A 4 -29.28 27.24 12.32
N SER A 5 -28.68 27.70 11.21
CA SER A 5 -29.40 28.35 10.13
C SER A 5 -30.46 27.39 9.60
N GLN A 6 -31.72 27.81 9.62
CA GLN A 6 -32.86 27.06 9.06
C GLN A 6 -32.61 26.68 7.58
N LEU A 7 -31.79 27.47 6.88
CA LEU A 7 -31.35 27.22 5.50
C LEU A 7 -30.39 26.03 5.40
N GLY A 8 -29.48 25.86 6.37
CA GLY A 8 -28.52 24.75 6.39
C GLY A 8 -29.17 23.42 6.79
N LEU A 9 -30.18 23.46 7.66
CA LEU A 9 -30.97 22.28 8.02
C LEU A 9 -31.87 21.83 6.87
N ALA A 10 -32.45 22.77 6.11
CA ALA A 10 -33.21 22.48 4.90
C ALA A 10 -32.34 21.89 3.77
N LEU A 11 -31.11 22.40 3.58
CA LEU A 11 -30.16 21.81 2.63
C LEU A 11 -29.73 20.39 3.01
N PHE A 12 -29.52 20.11 4.29
CA PHE A 12 -29.17 18.77 4.78
C PHE A 12 -30.31 17.75 4.58
N PHE A 13 -31.56 18.16 4.79
CA PHE A 13 -32.73 17.31 4.50
C PHE A 13 -32.96 17.11 3.00
N ALA A 14 -32.71 18.13 2.16
CA ALA A 14 -32.83 18.02 0.70
C ALA A 14 -31.81 17.05 0.09
N THR A 15 -30.60 16.95 0.66
CA THR A 15 -29.59 15.96 0.23
C THR A 15 -29.88 14.55 0.74
N LEU A 16 -30.67 14.39 1.80
CA LEU A 16 -31.03 13.08 2.35
C LEU A 16 -32.22 12.45 1.60
N SER A 17 -33.06 13.26 0.96
CA SER A 17 -34.22 12.79 0.17
C SER A 17 -33.87 12.26 -1.22
N THR A 18 -32.67 12.52 -1.74
CA THR A 18 -32.24 11.97 -3.05
C THR A 18 -31.68 10.55 -2.96
N VAL A 19 -31.54 9.98 -1.75
CA VAL A 19 -31.06 8.61 -1.52
C VAL A 19 -32.18 7.56 -1.66
N TRP A 20 -33.44 7.97 -1.87
CA TRP A 20 -34.61 7.07 -1.87
C TRP A 20 -35.35 6.96 -3.21
N ILE A 21 -34.70 7.24 -4.33
CA ILE A 21 -35.20 6.82 -5.67
C ILE A 21 -34.25 5.76 -6.20
N GLY A 22 -34.40 4.56 -5.67
CA GLY A 22 -33.65 3.37 -6.05
C GLY A 22 -34.43 2.11 -5.73
N CYS A 23 -35.72 2.09 -6.08
CA CYS A 23 -36.53 0.87 -6.10
C CYS A 23 -37.69 1.11 -7.06
N GLY A 24 -37.44 0.87 -8.35
CA GLY A 24 -38.51 0.70 -9.32
C GLY A 24 -39.03 -0.73 -9.19
N ASP A 25 -40.32 -0.87 -8.92
CA ASP A 25 -41.02 -2.15 -8.99
C ASP A 25 -41.17 -2.56 -10.46
N ASP A 26 -40.13 -3.19 -11.00
CA ASP A 26 -40.22 -4.03 -12.20
C ASP A 26 -39.73 -5.44 -11.81
N VAL A 27 -40.65 -6.29 -11.36
CA VAL A 27 -40.39 -7.73 -11.25
C VAL A 27 -40.31 -8.29 -12.66
N SER A 28 -39.11 -8.22 -13.22
CA SER A 28 -38.71 -9.02 -14.38
C SER A 28 -38.26 -10.40 -13.89
N ASP A 29 -38.77 -11.43 -14.55
CA ASP A 29 -38.45 -12.85 -14.33
C ASP A 29 -36.92 -13.07 -14.20
N PRO A 30 -36.42 -13.61 -13.07
CA PRO A 30 -34.98 -13.68 -12.79
C PRO A 30 -34.26 -14.82 -13.51
N SER A 31 -34.89 -15.48 -14.49
CA SER A 31 -34.38 -16.73 -15.08
C SER A 31 -33.80 -16.63 -16.50
N ALA A 32 -33.60 -15.44 -17.06
CA ALA A 32 -33.05 -15.31 -18.41
C ALA A 32 -32.21 -14.05 -18.68
N ASP A 33 -31.42 -13.57 -17.70
CA ASP A 33 -30.26 -12.75 -18.08
C ASP A 33 -29.14 -13.70 -18.51
N ASN A 34 -29.04 -13.91 -19.82
CA ASN A 34 -27.91 -14.59 -20.42
C ASN A 34 -26.69 -13.73 -20.14
N ASP A 35 -25.99 -14.04 -19.06
CA ASP A 35 -24.75 -13.38 -18.66
C ASP A 35 -23.70 -13.54 -19.77
N GLN A 36 -23.73 -12.60 -20.71
CA GLN A 36 -22.84 -12.52 -21.87
C GLN A 36 -21.47 -11.96 -21.48
N PHE A 37 -21.26 -11.59 -20.21
CA PHE A 37 -19.99 -11.07 -19.75
C PHE A 37 -19.00 -12.20 -19.50
N ASP A 38 -18.03 -12.32 -20.42
CA ASP A 38 -16.94 -13.27 -20.28
C ASP A 38 -15.95 -12.81 -19.19
N ARG A 39 -16.18 -13.28 -17.96
CA ARG A 39 -15.30 -13.00 -16.82
C ARG A 39 -13.92 -13.62 -17.00
N SER A 40 -13.78 -14.71 -17.75
CA SER A 40 -12.49 -15.35 -17.98
C SER A 40 -11.60 -14.42 -18.81
N VAL A 41 -12.11 -13.86 -19.90
CA VAL A 41 -11.36 -12.89 -20.72
C VAL A 41 -10.99 -11.63 -19.93
N MET A 42 -11.90 -11.14 -19.08
CA MET A 42 -11.60 -9.99 -18.21
C MET A 42 -10.47 -10.31 -17.22
N LEU A 43 -10.51 -11.46 -16.56
CA LEU A 43 -9.49 -11.86 -15.59
C LEU A 43 -8.14 -12.13 -16.25
N GLU A 44 -8.12 -12.76 -17.44
CA GLU A 44 -6.90 -12.91 -18.25
C GLU A 44 -6.30 -11.55 -18.59
N HIS A 45 -7.13 -10.59 -19.02
CA HIS A 45 -6.67 -9.23 -19.29
C HIS A 45 -6.14 -8.52 -18.04
N TRP A 46 -6.76 -8.73 -16.88
CA TRP A 46 -6.26 -8.19 -15.60
C TRP A 46 -4.89 -8.75 -15.25
N VAL A 47 -4.71 -10.06 -15.38
CA VAL A 47 -3.45 -10.75 -15.09
C VAL A 47 -2.33 -10.26 -16.02
N ASP A 48 -2.55 -10.30 -17.33
CA ASP A 48 -1.52 -10.01 -18.33
C ASP A 48 -1.27 -8.51 -18.49
N GLY A 49 -2.31 -7.69 -18.35
CA GLY A 49 -2.25 -6.24 -18.55
C GLY A 49 -1.83 -5.45 -17.31
N PHE A 50 -2.11 -5.95 -16.11
CA PHE A 50 -1.94 -5.17 -14.87
C PHE A 50 -1.15 -5.91 -13.79
N ILE A 51 -1.53 -7.14 -13.43
CA ILE A 51 -0.92 -7.83 -12.27
C ILE A 51 0.53 -8.20 -12.53
N ILE A 52 0.81 -8.92 -13.63
CA ILE A 52 2.19 -9.33 -13.96
C ILE A 52 3.08 -8.12 -14.25
N PRO A 53 2.69 -7.14 -15.09
CA PRO A 53 3.50 -5.94 -15.32
C PRO A 53 3.71 -5.12 -14.05
N GLY A 54 2.68 -4.99 -13.21
CA GLY A 54 2.76 -4.28 -11.94
C GLY A 54 3.81 -4.89 -11.02
N TYR A 55 3.79 -6.21 -10.82
CA TYR A 55 4.79 -6.87 -9.97
C TYR A 55 6.21 -6.79 -10.54
N LYS A 56 6.38 -6.78 -11.87
CA LYS A 56 7.69 -6.53 -12.51
C LYS A 56 8.19 -5.11 -12.24
N SER A 57 7.32 -4.10 -12.41
CA SER A 57 7.63 -2.71 -12.09
C SER A 57 8.01 -2.55 -10.61
N TYR A 58 7.26 -3.20 -9.72
CA TYR A 58 7.56 -3.21 -8.29
C TYR A 58 8.93 -3.83 -7.98
N LEU A 59 9.27 -4.96 -8.61
CA LEU A 59 10.59 -5.59 -8.46
C LEU A 59 11.73 -4.65 -8.91
N GLU A 60 11.59 -4.02 -10.08
CA GLU A 60 12.59 -3.06 -10.60
C GLU A 60 12.77 -1.86 -9.65
N ALA A 61 11.68 -1.40 -9.02
CA ALA A 61 11.72 -0.32 -8.04
C ALA A 61 12.43 -0.75 -6.74
N ILE A 62 12.21 -1.98 -6.27
CA ILE A 62 12.91 -2.54 -5.11
C ILE A 62 14.40 -2.74 -5.39
N ASP A 63 14.78 -3.25 -6.55
CA ASP A 63 16.18 -3.40 -6.94
C ASP A 63 16.90 -2.04 -6.99
N SER A 64 16.20 -1.01 -7.49
CA SER A 64 16.70 0.36 -7.50
C SER A 64 16.84 0.95 -6.09
N LEU A 65 15.89 0.68 -5.20
CA LEU A 65 15.94 1.08 -3.80
C LEU A 65 17.13 0.44 -3.09
N ASP A 66 17.33 -0.87 -3.22
CA ASP A 66 18.46 -1.60 -2.65
C ASP A 66 19.80 -1.05 -3.17
N ALA A 67 19.90 -0.80 -4.48
CA ALA A 67 21.11 -0.23 -5.08
C ALA A 67 21.46 1.17 -4.52
N LYS A 68 20.46 2.03 -4.29
CA LYS A 68 20.68 3.35 -3.67
C LYS A 68 20.98 3.24 -2.18
N ALA A 69 20.34 2.33 -1.46
CA ALA A 69 20.60 2.07 -0.05
C ALA A 69 22.06 1.62 0.16
N LYS A 70 22.52 0.65 -0.63
CA LYS A 70 23.93 0.19 -0.61
C LYS A 70 24.92 1.31 -0.90
N LYS A 71 24.61 2.20 -1.86
CA LYS A 71 25.46 3.35 -2.16
C LYS A 71 25.53 4.35 -1.01
N PHE A 72 24.41 4.64 -0.35
CA PHE A 72 24.38 5.51 0.81
C PHE A 72 25.13 4.91 2.00
N VAL A 73 24.94 3.62 2.30
CA VAL A 73 25.65 2.94 3.40
C VAL A 73 27.16 2.89 3.17
N ALA A 74 27.62 2.71 1.92
CA ALA A 74 29.05 2.64 1.60
C ALA A 74 29.79 3.99 1.73
N ASP A 75 29.10 5.10 1.45
CA ASP A 75 29.68 6.46 1.49
C ASP A 75 28.57 7.47 1.84
N PRO A 76 28.24 7.64 3.13
CA PRO A 76 27.12 8.47 3.55
C PRO A 76 27.35 9.97 3.27
N ASP A 77 26.45 10.57 2.48
CA ASP A 77 26.39 12.02 2.28
C ASP A 77 24.95 12.46 1.95
N ILE A 78 24.70 13.77 2.04
CA ILE A 78 23.38 14.37 1.86
C ILE A 78 22.78 14.14 0.45
N SER A 79 23.59 14.17 -0.60
CA SER A 79 23.14 13.90 -1.97
C SER A 79 22.70 12.45 -2.10
N ARG A 80 23.44 11.50 -1.53
CA ARG A 80 23.08 10.07 -1.56
C ARG A 80 21.89 9.74 -0.66
N LEU A 81 21.74 10.41 0.47
CA LEU A 81 20.55 10.31 1.32
C LEU A 81 19.31 10.80 0.55
N ASN A 82 19.40 11.94 -0.15
CA ASN A 82 18.31 12.46 -0.96
C ASN A 82 17.96 11.54 -2.14
N ASP A 83 18.98 10.96 -2.80
CA ASP A 83 18.76 9.92 -3.81
C ASP A 83 18.02 8.70 -3.26
N LEU A 84 18.39 8.24 -2.06
CA LEU A 84 17.75 7.12 -1.38
C LEU A 84 16.30 7.44 -1.04
N ARG A 85 16.04 8.62 -0.47
CA ARG A 85 14.68 9.10 -0.13
C ARG A 85 13.79 9.23 -1.36
N ASN A 86 14.32 9.75 -2.46
CA ASN A 86 13.59 9.85 -3.72
C ASN A 86 13.20 8.46 -4.24
N ILE A 87 14.14 7.51 -4.33
CA ILE A 87 13.82 6.17 -4.84
C ILE A 87 12.93 5.38 -3.86
N PHE A 88 13.05 5.63 -2.55
CA PHE A 88 12.15 5.07 -1.55
C PHE A 88 10.70 5.46 -1.84
N GLY A 89 10.42 6.75 -2.12
CA GLY A 89 9.09 7.21 -2.48
C GLY A 89 8.55 6.55 -3.76
N PHE A 90 9.38 6.40 -4.79
CA PHE A 90 9.00 5.69 -6.02
C PHE A 90 8.67 4.22 -5.76
N ALA A 91 9.52 3.50 -5.02
CA ALA A 91 9.29 2.10 -4.68
C ALA A 91 8.05 1.89 -3.79
N TYR A 92 7.81 2.81 -2.86
CA TYR A 92 6.61 2.78 -2.01
C TYR A 92 5.33 2.94 -2.84
N ASN A 93 5.33 3.84 -3.83
CA ASN A 93 4.20 4.01 -4.74
C ASN A 93 4.00 2.79 -5.66
N ALA A 94 5.08 2.22 -6.20
CA ALA A 94 5.00 0.99 -6.98
C ALA A 94 4.40 -0.17 -6.18
N TRP A 95 4.70 -0.25 -4.87
CA TRP A 95 4.02 -1.18 -3.98
C TRP A 95 2.52 -0.90 -3.86
N GLN A 96 2.09 0.37 -3.72
CA GLN A 96 0.66 0.69 -3.62
C GLN A 96 -0.13 0.19 -4.83
N GLU A 97 0.44 0.30 -6.04
CA GLU A 97 -0.18 -0.16 -7.29
C GLU A 97 -0.47 -1.66 -7.30
N VAL A 98 0.41 -2.47 -6.70
CA VAL A 98 0.26 -3.94 -6.68
C VAL A 98 -0.30 -4.49 -5.38
N SER A 99 -0.37 -3.67 -4.32
CA SER A 99 -0.69 -4.15 -2.98
C SER A 99 -2.06 -4.83 -2.92
N MET A 100 -3.03 -4.41 -3.74
CA MET A 100 -4.36 -5.02 -3.77
C MET A 100 -4.36 -6.47 -4.26
N PHE A 101 -3.32 -6.89 -5.00
CA PHE A 101 -3.19 -8.23 -5.57
C PHE A 101 -2.52 -9.22 -4.60
N GLU A 102 -2.87 -9.16 -3.31
CA GLU A 102 -2.39 -10.07 -2.26
C GLU A 102 -3.07 -11.45 -2.35
N ILE A 103 -2.91 -12.13 -3.48
CA ILE A 103 -3.51 -13.43 -3.79
C ILE A 103 -2.48 -14.35 -4.41
N GLY A 104 -2.72 -15.67 -4.36
CA GLY A 104 -1.84 -16.68 -4.96
C GLY A 104 -0.44 -16.61 -4.36
N ARG A 105 0.59 -16.45 -5.19
CA ARG A 105 1.99 -16.51 -4.72
C ARG A 105 2.35 -15.39 -3.73
N ALA A 106 1.75 -14.20 -3.87
CA ALA A 106 1.97 -13.10 -2.94
C ALA A 106 1.45 -13.45 -1.52
N GLU A 107 0.26 -14.05 -1.45
CA GLU A 107 -0.35 -14.53 -0.21
C GLU A 107 0.47 -15.68 0.42
N GLU A 108 0.86 -16.68 -0.38
CA GLU A 108 1.67 -17.82 0.09
C GLU A 108 3.00 -17.38 0.73
N LEU A 109 3.60 -16.33 0.18
CA LEU A 109 4.84 -15.74 0.69
C LEU A 109 4.60 -14.72 1.81
N ALA A 110 3.34 -14.43 2.13
CA ALA A 110 2.96 -13.34 3.01
C ALA A 110 3.64 -12.02 2.64
N LEU A 111 3.67 -11.69 1.34
CA LEU A 111 4.44 -10.58 0.78
C LEU A 111 4.18 -9.27 1.51
N ARG A 112 2.90 -8.91 1.75
CA ARG A 112 2.55 -7.70 2.51
C ARG A 112 3.14 -7.66 3.91
N LYS A 113 3.28 -8.82 4.57
CA LYS A 113 3.86 -8.89 5.92
C LYS A 113 5.35 -8.57 5.94
N HIS A 114 6.06 -8.87 4.85
CA HIS A 114 7.46 -8.50 4.69
C HIS A 114 7.65 -7.09 4.12
N THR A 115 6.65 -6.59 3.38
CA THR A 115 6.77 -5.32 2.66
C THR A 115 6.25 -4.11 3.42
N ASN A 116 5.08 -4.19 4.06
CA ASN A 116 4.38 -2.99 4.54
C ASN A 116 3.49 -3.22 5.76
N ILE A 117 4.01 -3.86 6.81
CA ILE A 117 3.35 -3.85 8.12
C ILE A 117 3.46 -2.47 8.74
N TYR A 118 2.30 -1.90 9.06
CA TYR A 118 2.20 -0.58 9.67
C TYR A 118 1.33 -0.63 10.94
N PRO A 119 1.76 0.02 12.04
CA PRO A 119 3.02 0.73 12.21
C PRO A 119 4.22 -0.21 12.38
N THR A 120 5.44 0.30 12.20
CA THR A 120 6.68 -0.41 12.54
C THR A 120 6.99 -0.32 14.05
N ASN A 121 7.64 -1.34 14.61
CA ASN A 121 8.12 -1.34 15.98
C ASN A 121 9.50 -0.68 16.09
N ARG A 122 9.51 0.64 16.33
CA ARG A 122 10.72 1.44 16.43
C ARG A 122 11.64 1.03 17.59
N GLU A 123 11.06 0.65 18.72
CA GLU A 123 11.82 0.25 19.91
C GLU A 123 12.62 -1.02 19.64
N GLU A 124 11.99 -2.03 19.01
CA GLU A 124 12.66 -3.26 18.64
C GLU A 124 13.69 -3.06 17.52
N ILE A 125 13.42 -2.19 16.54
CA ILE A 125 14.42 -1.83 15.52
C ILE A 125 15.67 -1.22 16.17
N LEU A 126 15.51 -0.27 17.09
CA LEU A 126 16.64 0.34 17.79
C LEU A 126 17.39 -0.69 18.67
N SER A 127 16.65 -1.58 19.33
CA SER A 127 17.25 -2.69 20.10
C SER A 127 18.06 -3.64 19.20
N ASN A 128 17.56 -3.96 18.02
CA ASN A 128 18.26 -4.80 17.03
C ASN A 128 19.54 -4.13 16.52
N ILE A 129 19.54 -2.82 16.32
CA ILE A 129 20.73 -2.05 15.92
C ILE A 129 21.80 -2.10 17.01
N ILE A 130 21.41 -1.93 18.28
CA ILE A 130 22.36 -1.93 19.41
C ILE A 130 22.92 -3.34 19.67
N SER A 131 22.07 -4.36 19.58
CA SER A 131 22.46 -5.74 19.89
C SER A 131 23.09 -6.49 18.72
N GLU A 132 22.96 -5.97 17.50
CA GLU A 132 23.34 -6.61 16.23
C GLU A 132 22.79 -8.05 16.07
N THR A 133 21.74 -8.38 16.84
CA THR A 133 21.18 -9.73 16.91
C THR A 133 19.72 -9.68 16.50
N TYR A 134 19.43 -10.09 15.27
CA TYR A 134 18.08 -10.09 14.73
C TYR A 134 17.87 -11.26 13.76
N ASN A 135 16.62 -11.74 13.68
CA ASN A 135 16.19 -12.68 12.65
C ASN A 135 14.88 -12.20 12.01
N LEU A 136 15.00 -11.44 10.92
CA LEU A 136 13.88 -10.85 10.20
C LEU A 136 13.04 -11.87 9.41
N THR A 137 13.39 -13.16 9.42
CA THR A 137 12.56 -14.18 8.75
C THR A 137 11.42 -14.68 9.63
N LEU A 138 11.37 -14.27 10.92
CA LEU A 138 10.37 -14.75 11.86
C LEU A 138 9.07 -13.93 11.77
N PRO A 139 7.89 -14.55 11.92
CA PRO A 139 6.63 -13.82 11.95
C PRO A 139 6.55 -12.73 13.03
N SER A 140 7.23 -12.91 14.16
CA SER A 140 7.30 -11.92 15.24
C SER A 140 8.14 -10.70 14.92
N THR A 141 8.76 -10.63 13.75
CA THR A 141 9.64 -9.53 13.33
C THR A 141 9.13 -8.83 12.06
N PHE A 142 7.89 -9.12 11.65
CA PHE A 142 7.28 -8.51 10.47
C PHE A 142 7.10 -6.98 10.62
N ASP A 143 6.85 -6.50 11.83
CA ASP A 143 6.78 -5.07 12.16
C ASP A 143 8.15 -4.40 12.35
N GLN A 144 9.25 -5.14 12.21
CA GLN A 144 10.63 -4.63 12.32
C GLN A 144 11.33 -4.50 10.94
N GLN A 145 10.60 -4.72 9.84
CA GLN A 145 11.14 -4.73 8.47
C GLN A 145 10.19 -4.06 7.47
N GLY A 146 10.58 -4.06 6.19
CA GLY A 146 9.78 -3.49 5.11
C GLY A 146 9.85 -1.96 5.05
N PHE A 147 8.98 -1.36 4.25
CA PHE A 147 8.98 0.08 4.00
C PHE A 147 8.86 0.93 5.26
N PRO A 148 7.98 0.62 6.25
CA PRO A 148 7.87 1.45 7.44
C PRO A 148 9.14 1.44 8.30
N ALA A 149 9.87 0.32 8.35
CA ALA A 149 11.18 0.27 9.00
C ALA A 149 12.22 1.11 8.25
N ILE A 150 12.28 0.99 6.91
CA ILE A 150 13.19 1.79 6.08
C ILE A 150 12.89 3.28 6.24
N GLU A 151 11.62 3.68 6.21
CA GLU A 151 11.19 5.07 6.43
C GLU A 151 11.70 5.60 7.76
N PHE A 152 11.50 4.83 8.84
CA PHE A 152 11.99 5.20 10.16
C PHE A 152 13.51 5.41 10.16
N LEU A 153 14.28 4.51 9.54
CA LEU A 153 15.73 4.61 9.47
C LEU A 153 16.23 5.83 8.69
N ILE A 154 15.59 6.19 7.58
CA ILE A 154 16.08 7.27 6.70
C ILE A 154 15.52 8.65 7.03
N TYR A 155 14.50 8.76 7.91
CA TYR A 155 13.88 10.04 8.26
C TYR A 155 13.85 10.38 9.75
N ALA A 156 13.90 9.38 10.65
CA ALA A 156 13.52 9.60 12.05
C ALA A 156 14.57 9.16 13.08
N VAL A 157 15.67 8.54 12.66
CA VAL A 157 16.74 8.12 13.59
C VAL A 157 17.67 9.27 13.97
N SER A 158 17.80 10.30 13.12
CA SER A 158 18.66 11.46 13.36
C SER A 158 17.85 12.75 13.48
N GLU A 159 18.31 13.68 14.31
CA GLU A 159 17.72 15.02 14.44
C GLU A 159 18.06 15.92 13.24
N THR A 160 19.13 15.60 12.52
CA THR A 160 19.59 16.32 11.32
C THR A 160 20.02 15.34 10.23
N ASP A 161 19.94 15.78 8.98
CA ASP A 161 20.50 15.06 7.84
C ASP A 161 22.03 15.10 7.78
#